data_AF-A0A0F8XEM1-F1
#
_entry.id   AF-A0A0F8XEM1-F1
#
_cell.length_a   1.000
_cell.length_b   1.000
_cell.length_c   1.000
_cell.angle_alpha   90.00
_cell.angle_beta   90.00
_cell.angle_gamma   90.00
#
_symmetry.space_group_name_H-M   'P 1'
#
loop_
_entity.id
_entity.type
_entity.pdbx_description
1 polymer ?
#
loop_
_entity_poly.entity_id
_entity_poly.type
_entity_poly.pdbx_seq_one_letter_code
_entity_poly.pdbx_strand_id
1 'polypeptide(L)'
;ATNRGRYAIKDWFKGLKQQADTTIDNDFNSGWGKTSPSGTDPNSVPSLISSTPTVGTIGGLARSSFKSLQNGVETAAIADIGSEAGIGSMLELAATYSVGQSMTDLVVMSQTKWGNLGAYLSTQQRFRADEKLKLVNVRSIDIIGMTIVFENTNVMNAENSIADDSVYGINSKHFFIQVISGFDGRWGTQLERVNKSLNKYIPYEWFGQLMTDNPRGQWVASNVTT
;
A
#
# COMPACT_ATOMS: atom_id res chain seq x y z
N ALA A 1 30.23 -5.01 43.02
CA ALA A 1 30.11 -4.92 41.55
C ALA A 1 28.67 -5.25 41.15
N THR A 2 27.87 -4.22 40.86
CA THR A 2 26.42 -4.32 40.67
C THR A 2 26.10 -4.97 39.32
N ASN A 3 25.74 -6.26 39.32
CA ASN A 3 24.99 -7.04 38.30
C ASN A 3 24.96 -6.56 36.82
N ARG A 4 26.08 -6.05 36.28
CA ARG A 4 26.17 -5.51 34.91
C ARG A 4 25.77 -6.54 33.84
N GLY A 5 26.01 -7.83 34.09
CA GLY A 5 25.62 -8.92 33.19
C GLY A 5 24.11 -9.06 33.01
N ARG A 6 23.30 -8.88 34.06
CA ARG A 6 21.83 -8.96 33.94
C ARG A 6 21.25 -7.81 33.12
N TYR A 7 21.82 -6.61 33.25
CA TYR A 7 21.43 -5.46 32.44
C TYR A 7 21.84 -5.64 30.97
N ALA A 8 23.07 -6.12 30.72
CA ALA A 8 23.55 -6.40 29.36
C ALA A 8 22.70 -7.46 28.63
N ILE A 9 22.29 -8.53 29.33
CA ILE A 9 21.40 -9.55 28.76
C ILE A 9 20.02 -8.97 28.44
N LYS A 10 19.46 -8.13 29.33
CA LYS A 10 18.16 -7.49 29.09
C LYS A 10 18.20 -6.55 27.90
N ASP A 11 19.28 -5.78 27.75
CA ASP A 11 19.43 -4.86 26.61
C ASP A 11 19.71 -5.62 25.31
N TRP A 12 20.43 -6.74 25.35
CA TRP A 12 20.57 -7.65 24.21
C TRP A 12 19.22 -8.22 23.75
N PHE A 13 18.37 -8.70 24.68
CA PHE A 13 17.02 -9.16 24.34
C PHE A 13 16.12 -8.04 23.80
N LYS A 14 16.25 -6.81 24.30
CA LYS A 14 15.54 -5.65 23.71
C LYS A 14 16.02 -5.36 22.30
N GLY A 15 17.33 -5.42 22.05
CA GLY A 15 17.91 -5.21 20.71
C GLY A 15 17.43 -6.24 19.71
N LEU A 16 17.45 -7.54 20.08
CA LEU A 16 16.91 -8.61 19.24
C LEU A 16 15.42 -8.43 18.96
N LYS A 17 14.65 -8.00 19.96
CA LYS A 17 13.23 -7.71 19.79
C LYS A 17 13.00 -6.55 18.82
N GLN A 18 13.72 -5.44 19.01
CA GLN A 18 13.60 -4.28 18.13
C GLN A 18 13.98 -4.64 16.69
N GLN A 19 15.04 -5.43 16.52
CA GLN A 19 15.45 -5.93 15.21
C GLN A 19 14.35 -6.80 14.57
N ALA A 20 13.80 -7.74 15.33
CA ALA A 20 12.69 -8.59 14.85
C ALA A 20 11.45 -7.75 14.48
N ASP A 21 11.04 -6.80 15.33
CA ASP A 21 9.91 -5.92 15.06
C ASP A 21 10.14 -5.12 13.75
N THR A 22 11.35 -4.56 13.54
CA THR A 22 11.67 -3.86 12.29
C THR A 22 11.77 -4.77 11.06
N THR A 23 12.31 -5.98 11.20
CA THR A 23 12.46 -6.91 10.07
C THR A 23 11.11 -7.49 9.66
N ILE A 24 10.25 -7.85 10.63
CA ILE A 24 8.91 -8.38 10.35
C ILE A 24 8.04 -7.32 9.67
N ASP A 25 8.03 -6.09 10.19
CA ASP A 25 7.25 -5.01 9.57
C ASP A 25 7.75 -4.72 8.15
N ASN A 26 9.07 -4.72 7.93
CA ASN A 26 9.64 -4.55 6.60
C ASN A 26 9.26 -5.69 5.66
N ASP A 27 9.39 -6.95 6.07
CA ASP A 27 9.06 -8.10 5.23
C ASP A 27 7.55 -8.14 4.92
N PHE A 28 6.71 -7.86 5.91
CA PHE A 28 5.25 -7.77 5.76
C PHE A 28 4.82 -6.67 4.79
N ASN A 29 5.33 -5.45 4.97
CA ASN A 29 5.03 -4.34 4.06
C ASN A 29 5.55 -4.63 2.65
N SER A 30 6.74 -5.24 2.55
CA SER A 30 7.36 -5.54 1.26
C SER A 30 6.59 -6.58 0.45
N GLY A 31 5.89 -7.52 1.08
CA GLY A 31 4.99 -8.43 0.37
C GLY A 31 3.87 -7.70 -0.40
N TRP A 32 3.47 -6.50 0.05
CA TRP A 32 2.37 -5.75 -0.55
C TRP A 32 2.78 -4.86 -1.73
N GLY A 33 4.05 -4.51 -1.89
CA GLY A 33 4.55 -3.66 -2.99
C GLY A 33 5.20 -4.43 -4.16
N LYS A 34 5.22 -5.77 -4.11
CA LYS A 34 5.83 -6.62 -5.13
C LYS A 34 5.36 -6.29 -6.55
N THR A 35 6.33 -6.04 -7.43
CA THR A 35 6.14 -5.56 -8.81
C THR A 35 5.46 -6.56 -9.75
N SER A 36 5.11 -7.76 -9.30
CA SER A 36 4.60 -8.83 -10.17
C SER A 36 3.16 -9.24 -9.82
N PRO A 37 2.20 -9.10 -10.76
CA PRO A 37 0.98 -9.89 -10.76
C PRO A 37 1.31 -11.32 -11.21
N SER A 38 2.02 -12.09 -10.38
CA SER A 38 2.38 -13.47 -10.67
C SER A 38 1.87 -14.42 -9.59
N GLY A 39 1.75 -15.71 -9.92
CA GLY A 39 1.14 -16.72 -9.05
C GLY A 39 1.85 -16.95 -7.71
N THR A 40 3.05 -16.38 -7.51
CA THR A 40 3.79 -16.49 -6.24
C THR A 40 3.34 -15.47 -5.21
N ASP A 41 2.81 -14.32 -5.63
CA ASP A 41 2.48 -13.20 -4.75
C ASP A 41 1.11 -12.60 -5.11
N PRO A 42 0.01 -13.36 -4.92
CA PRO A 42 -1.35 -12.94 -5.29
C PRO A 42 -1.90 -11.76 -4.46
N ASN A 43 -1.15 -11.30 -3.46
CA ASN A 43 -1.63 -10.44 -2.38
C ASN A 43 -0.95 -9.07 -2.35
N SER A 44 -0.25 -8.68 -3.41
CA SER A 44 0.34 -7.34 -3.55
C SER A 44 -0.61 -6.35 -4.21
N VAL A 45 -0.36 -5.05 -4.01
CA VAL A 45 -1.09 -3.97 -4.69
C VAL A 45 -1.03 -4.13 -6.22
N PRO A 46 0.13 -4.39 -6.87
CA PRO A 46 0.17 -4.69 -8.30
C PRO A 46 -0.57 -5.97 -8.71
N SER A 47 -0.73 -6.93 -7.81
CA SER A 47 -1.48 -8.16 -8.05
C SER A 47 -3.00 -7.97 -7.96
N LEU A 48 -3.46 -7.04 -7.12
CA LEU A 48 -4.87 -6.66 -6.97
C LEU A 48 -5.28 -5.55 -7.96
N ILE A 49 -4.36 -4.66 -8.32
CA ILE A 49 -4.53 -3.57 -9.28
C ILE A 49 -3.46 -3.73 -10.35
N SER A 50 -3.81 -4.33 -11.49
CA SER A 50 -2.85 -4.71 -12.53
C SER A 50 -2.91 -3.73 -13.70
N SER A 51 -1.75 -3.37 -14.27
CA SER A 51 -1.65 -2.64 -15.55
C SER A 51 -2.13 -3.47 -16.74
N THR A 52 -2.25 -4.79 -16.56
CA THR A 52 -2.84 -5.74 -17.51
C THR A 52 -4.05 -6.41 -16.87
N PRO A 53 -5.21 -5.75 -16.85
CA PRO A 53 -6.31 -6.10 -15.95
C PRO A 53 -6.99 -7.42 -16.35
N THR A 54 -6.73 -7.92 -17.56
CA THR A 54 -7.21 -9.21 -18.07
C THR A 54 -6.31 -10.40 -17.69
N VAL A 55 -5.10 -10.14 -17.17
CA VAL A 55 -4.10 -11.17 -16.85
C VAL A 55 -4.12 -11.46 -15.35
N GLY A 56 -4.03 -12.74 -14.99
CA GLY A 56 -3.97 -13.20 -13.61
C GLY A 56 -5.33 -13.61 -13.03
N THR A 57 -5.36 -13.80 -11.72
CA THR A 57 -6.55 -14.27 -10.98
C THR A 57 -6.76 -13.45 -9.72
N ILE A 58 -8.02 -13.23 -9.32
CA ILE A 58 -8.38 -12.71 -7.99
C ILE A 58 -9.24 -13.78 -7.31
N GLY A 59 -8.82 -14.24 -6.13
CA GLY A 59 -9.53 -15.32 -5.41
C GLY A 59 -9.63 -16.63 -6.21
N GLY A 60 -8.64 -16.92 -7.07
CA GLY A 60 -8.63 -18.10 -7.95
C GLY A 60 -9.50 -17.99 -9.21
N LEU A 61 -10.26 -16.91 -9.38
CA LEU A 61 -11.03 -16.64 -10.59
C LEU A 61 -10.19 -15.85 -11.59
N ALA A 62 -10.16 -16.31 -12.84
CA ALA A 62 -9.44 -15.65 -13.92
C ALA A 62 -10.07 -14.29 -14.25
N ARG A 63 -9.25 -13.23 -14.24
CA ARG A 63 -9.69 -11.85 -14.56
C ARG A 63 -10.21 -11.73 -15.99
N SER A 64 -9.64 -12.49 -16.93
CA SER A 64 -10.07 -12.55 -18.33
C SER A 64 -11.52 -12.98 -18.51
N SER A 65 -12.06 -13.77 -17.57
CA SER A 65 -13.42 -14.32 -17.65
C SER A 65 -14.48 -13.37 -17.08
N PHE A 66 -14.09 -12.39 -16.25
CA PHE A 66 -15.03 -11.55 -15.53
C PHE A 66 -14.60 -10.08 -15.52
N LYS A 67 -15.33 -9.21 -16.23
CA LYS A 67 -15.10 -7.75 -16.21
C LYS A 67 -15.25 -7.15 -14.80
N SER A 68 -15.99 -7.79 -13.90
CA SER A 68 -16.11 -7.39 -12.49
C SER A 68 -14.80 -7.54 -11.69
N LEU A 69 -13.86 -8.35 -12.18
CA LEU A 69 -12.55 -8.57 -11.54
C LEU A 69 -11.44 -7.71 -12.15
N GLN A 70 -11.77 -6.87 -13.14
CA GLN A 70 -10.82 -6.04 -13.88
C GLN A 70 -10.81 -4.64 -13.29
N ASN A 71 -9.66 -4.17 -12.81
CA ASN A 71 -9.47 -2.78 -12.41
C ASN A 71 -9.44 -1.84 -13.62
N GLY A 72 -9.56 -0.54 -13.35
CA GLY A 72 -9.32 0.50 -14.33
C GLY A 72 -7.86 0.59 -14.73
N VAL A 73 -7.60 0.89 -16.00
CA VAL A 73 -6.25 1.15 -16.50
C VAL A 73 -6.27 2.38 -17.39
N GLU A 74 -5.42 3.35 -17.07
CA GLU A 74 -5.10 4.45 -17.98
C GLU A 74 -3.94 4.06 -18.87
N THR A 75 -4.19 4.06 -20.17
CA THR A 75 -3.18 3.67 -21.18
C THR A 75 -2.55 4.88 -21.85
N ALA A 76 -3.22 6.04 -21.82
CA ALA A 76 -2.64 7.29 -22.27
C ALA A 76 -1.56 7.76 -21.27
N ALA A 77 -0.51 8.38 -21.81
CA ALA A 77 0.54 8.93 -20.96
C ALA A 77 -0.01 10.11 -20.16
N ILE A 78 0.16 10.07 -18.83
CA ILE A 78 -0.03 11.25 -17.99
C ILE A 78 1.28 12.02 -18.03
N ALA A 79 1.31 13.03 -18.90
CA ALA A 79 2.45 13.91 -19.03
C ALA A 79 2.53 14.84 -17.82
N ASP A 80 3.69 14.86 -17.15
CA ASP A 80 4.02 15.76 -16.04
C ASP A 80 2.99 15.75 -14.90
N ILE A 81 3.16 14.79 -13.99
CA ILE A 81 2.37 14.69 -12.76
C ILE A 81 2.49 15.93 -11.85
N GLY A 82 3.53 16.75 -12.04
CA GLY A 82 3.79 18.00 -11.33
C GLY A 82 3.15 19.22 -12.01
N SER A 83 2.01 19.04 -12.68
CA SER A 83 1.29 20.11 -13.37
C SER A 83 -0.21 20.08 -13.10
N GLU A 84 -0.92 21.18 -13.39
CA GLU A 84 -2.39 21.21 -13.29
C GLU A 84 -3.04 20.20 -14.24
N ALA A 85 -2.43 19.93 -15.40
CA ALA A 85 -2.90 18.92 -16.34
C ALA A 85 -2.75 17.51 -15.75
N GLY A 86 -1.62 17.20 -15.10
CA GLY A 86 -1.41 15.93 -14.41
C GLY A 86 -2.41 15.71 -13.28
N ILE A 87 -2.68 16.74 -12.46
CA ILE A 87 -3.72 16.70 -11.41
C ILE A 87 -5.11 16.50 -12.03
N GLY A 88 -5.41 17.20 -13.14
CA GLY A 88 -6.65 17.04 -13.88
C GLY A 88 -6.88 15.61 -14.37
N SER A 89 -5.86 15.00 -14.98
CA SER A 89 -5.90 13.60 -15.42
C SER A 89 -6.14 12.63 -14.27
N MET A 90 -5.50 12.83 -13.11
CA MET A 90 -5.76 12.02 -11.92
C MET A 90 -7.21 12.13 -11.42
N LEU A 91 -7.76 13.34 -11.41
CA LEU A 91 -9.15 13.58 -11.01
C LEU A 91 -10.14 12.97 -11.99
N GLU A 92 -9.85 13.07 -13.28
CA GLU A 92 -10.65 12.43 -14.34
C GLU A 92 -10.66 10.92 -14.17
N LEU A 93 -9.52 10.30 -13.87
CA LEU A 93 -9.44 8.87 -13.58
C LEU A 93 -10.26 8.48 -12.35
N ALA A 94 -10.06 9.20 -11.25
CA ALA A 94 -10.79 8.97 -10.02
C ALA A 94 -12.31 9.11 -10.23
N ALA A 95 -12.76 10.08 -11.04
CA ALA A 95 -14.16 10.25 -11.39
C ALA A 95 -14.66 9.14 -12.34
N THR A 96 -13.90 8.78 -13.36
CA THR A 96 -14.26 7.75 -14.35
C THR A 96 -14.49 6.39 -13.69
N TYR A 97 -13.60 6.01 -12.78
CA TYR A 97 -13.69 4.74 -12.06
C TYR A 97 -14.55 4.81 -10.79
N SER A 98 -15.14 5.98 -10.49
CA SER A 98 -16.15 6.14 -9.44
C SER A 98 -17.58 5.82 -9.87
N VAL A 99 -17.87 5.66 -11.17
CA VAL A 99 -19.25 5.59 -11.69
C VAL A 99 -20.01 4.41 -11.07
N GLY A 100 -20.96 4.74 -10.18
CA GLY A 100 -21.79 3.79 -9.43
C GLY A 100 -21.24 3.38 -8.05
N GLN A 101 -20.13 3.97 -7.60
CA GLN A 101 -19.39 3.60 -6.39
C GLN A 101 -18.80 4.82 -5.67
N SER A 102 -18.10 4.59 -4.54
CA SER A 102 -17.30 5.67 -3.92
C SER A 102 -16.11 6.03 -4.80
N MET A 103 -15.75 7.31 -4.85
CA MET A 103 -14.54 7.78 -5.51
C MET A 103 -13.30 7.19 -4.84
N THR A 104 -12.23 7.02 -5.62
CA THR A 104 -10.87 6.78 -5.11
C THR A 104 -10.53 7.81 -4.05
N ASP A 105 -10.05 7.37 -2.89
CA ASP A 105 -9.72 8.23 -1.75
C ASP A 105 -8.25 8.13 -1.34
N LEU A 106 -7.52 7.12 -1.83
CA LEU A 106 -6.10 6.94 -1.61
C LEU A 106 -5.38 6.85 -2.95
N VAL A 107 -4.28 7.57 -3.12
CA VAL A 107 -3.39 7.44 -4.28
C VAL A 107 -1.98 7.12 -3.79
N VAL A 108 -1.37 6.11 -4.38
CA VAL A 108 -0.01 5.68 -4.06
C VAL A 108 0.87 5.78 -5.31
N MET A 109 2.04 6.38 -5.16
CA MET A 109 3.01 6.57 -6.24
C MET A 109 4.45 6.48 -5.73
N SER A 110 5.43 6.52 -6.63
CA SER A 110 6.83 6.57 -6.24
C SER A 110 7.17 7.87 -5.51
N GLN A 111 8.23 7.84 -4.71
CA GLN A 111 8.74 9.01 -4.01
C GLN A 111 9.08 10.17 -4.98
N THR A 112 9.59 9.84 -6.18
CA THR A 112 9.93 10.83 -7.21
C THR A 112 8.70 11.57 -7.70
N LYS A 113 7.64 10.85 -8.08
CA LYS A 113 6.38 11.44 -8.56
C LYS A 113 5.70 12.27 -7.48
N TRP A 114 5.67 11.76 -6.25
CA TRP A 114 5.14 12.48 -5.11
C TRP A 114 5.92 13.78 -4.83
N GLY A 115 7.25 13.72 -4.93
CA GLY A 115 8.12 14.88 -4.74
C GLY A 115 7.85 15.99 -5.78
N ASN A 116 7.67 15.61 -7.05
CA ASN A 116 7.39 16.58 -8.13
C ASN A 116 5.99 17.19 -8.00
N LEU A 117 4.97 16.38 -7.68
CA LEU A 117 3.65 16.88 -7.36
C LEU A 117 3.67 17.82 -6.15
N GLY A 118 4.38 17.43 -5.08
CA GLY A 118 4.57 18.27 -3.90
C GLY A 118 5.28 19.59 -4.22
N ALA A 119 6.34 19.56 -5.03
CA ALA A 119 7.04 20.76 -5.46
C ALA A 119 6.10 21.73 -6.20
N TYR A 120 5.30 21.22 -7.14
CA TYR A 120 4.29 22.00 -7.85
C TYR A 120 3.27 22.62 -6.89
N LEU A 121 2.67 21.83 -6.01
CA LEU A 121 1.68 22.32 -5.05
C LEU A 121 2.27 23.34 -4.07
N SER A 122 3.56 23.24 -3.76
CA SER A 122 4.32 24.24 -3.01
C SER A 122 4.32 25.59 -3.70
N THR A 123 4.62 25.60 -5.01
CA THR A 123 4.61 26.85 -5.80
C THR A 123 3.23 27.50 -5.82
N GLN A 124 2.17 26.70 -5.77
CA GLN A 124 0.79 27.17 -5.79
C GLN A 124 0.23 27.47 -4.39
N GLN A 125 1.00 27.24 -3.32
CA GLN A 125 0.53 27.30 -1.92
C GLN A 125 -0.69 26.41 -1.63
N ARG A 126 -0.90 25.34 -2.41
CA ARG A 126 -2.07 24.44 -2.33
C ARG A 126 -1.77 23.21 -1.47
N PHE A 127 -1.19 23.41 -0.29
CA PHE A 127 -0.89 22.30 0.63
C PHE A 127 -1.93 22.16 1.73
N ARG A 128 -2.50 20.96 1.83
CA ARG A 128 -3.12 20.45 3.06
C ARG A 128 -2.53 19.07 3.32
N ALA A 129 -1.91 18.91 4.48
CA ALA A 129 -1.48 17.60 4.95
C ALA A 129 -2.64 16.96 5.70
N ASP A 130 -2.86 15.66 5.51
CA ASP A 130 -3.87 14.92 6.27
C ASP A 130 -3.45 14.89 7.75
N GLU A 131 -4.31 15.42 8.63
CA GLU A 131 -4.01 15.54 10.06
C GLU A 131 -3.83 14.18 10.75
N LYS A 132 -4.56 13.15 10.32
CA LYS A 132 -4.47 11.80 10.91
C LYS A 132 -3.21 11.09 10.47
N LEU A 133 -2.83 11.22 9.20
CA LEU A 133 -1.59 10.64 8.68
C LEU A 133 -0.34 11.35 9.21
N LYS A 134 -0.43 12.66 9.42
CA LYS A 134 0.62 13.43 10.09
C LYS A 134 0.89 12.91 11.51
N LEU A 135 -0.14 12.50 12.25
CA LEU A 135 0.02 11.95 13.61
C LEU A 135 0.76 10.60 13.62
N VAL A 136 0.69 9.83 12.54
CA VAL A 136 1.44 8.57 12.36
C VAL A 136 2.72 8.75 11.54
N ASN A 137 3.16 10.00 11.32
CA ASN A 137 4.37 10.37 10.59
C ASN A 137 4.40 9.87 9.13
N VAL A 138 3.23 9.65 8.53
CA VAL A 138 3.08 9.36 7.11
C VAL A 138 2.98 10.69 6.37
N ARG A 139 3.83 10.86 5.37
CA ARG A 139 3.82 12.05 4.52
C ARG A 139 2.69 11.90 3.49
N SER A 140 1.73 12.81 3.54
CA SER A 140 0.58 12.83 2.65
C SER A 140 0.30 14.23 2.09
N ILE A 141 -0.40 14.25 0.95
CA ILE A 141 -0.92 15.45 0.31
C ILE A 141 -2.40 15.20 0.05
N ASP A 142 -3.28 16.08 0.52
CA ASP A 142 -4.70 15.99 0.23
C ASP A 142 -5.09 16.87 -0.97
N ILE A 143 -5.67 16.26 -1.99
CA ILE A 143 -6.19 16.92 -3.20
C ILE A 143 -7.64 16.48 -3.42
N ILE A 144 -8.58 17.40 -3.23
CA ILE A 144 -10.02 17.21 -3.54
C ILE A 144 -10.57 15.87 -3.03
N GLY A 145 -10.31 15.56 -1.75
CA GLY A 145 -10.79 14.34 -1.10
C GLY A 145 -10.00 13.07 -1.41
N MET A 146 -8.93 13.16 -2.19
CA MET A 146 -7.93 12.10 -2.36
C MET A 146 -6.72 12.38 -1.49
N THR A 147 -6.31 11.40 -0.70
CA THR A 147 -5.09 11.42 0.07
C THR A 147 -3.99 10.74 -0.73
N ILE A 148 -2.94 11.48 -1.04
CA ILE A 148 -1.83 11.04 -1.88
C ILE A 148 -0.63 10.76 -0.99
N VAL A 149 -0.14 9.53 -1.03
CA VAL A 149 1.03 9.07 -0.29
C VAL A 149 2.07 8.54 -1.27
N PHE A 150 3.32 8.49 -0.81
CA PHE A 150 4.36 7.77 -1.55
C PHE A 150 4.75 6.49 -0.84
N GLU A 151 5.21 5.54 -1.64
CA GLU A 151 5.86 4.36 -1.11
C GLU A 151 7.25 4.69 -0.57
N ASN A 152 7.46 4.42 0.72
CA ASN A 152 8.74 4.62 1.36
C ASN A 152 9.65 3.40 1.16
N THR A 153 10.65 3.54 0.30
CA THR A 153 11.65 2.50 0.03
C THR A 153 12.57 2.18 1.21
N ASN A 154 12.51 2.91 2.32
CA ASN A 154 13.26 2.54 3.53
C ASN A 154 12.63 1.39 4.32
N VAL A 155 11.36 1.08 4.05
CA VAL A 155 10.60 -0.03 4.68
C VAL A 155 10.30 -1.16 3.69
N MET A 156 10.71 -1.02 2.43
CA MET A 156 10.49 -1.96 1.34
C MET A 156 11.84 -2.26 0.68
N ASN A 157 12.14 -3.49 0.29
CA ASN A 157 13.30 -3.71 -0.58
C ASN A 157 12.99 -3.19 -2.00
N ALA A 158 14.03 -2.95 -2.82
CA ALA A 158 13.86 -2.37 -4.16
C ALA A 158 13.04 -3.24 -5.12
N GLU A 159 12.96 -4.55 -4.87
CA GLU A 159 12.15 -5.52 -5.63
C GLU A 159 10.65 -5.45 -5.30
N ASN A 160 10.33 -4.81 -4.18
CA ASN A 160 8.99 -4.68 -3.66
C ASN A 160 8.48 -3.25 -3.77
N SER A 161 8.99 -2.51 -4.76
CA SER A 161 8.62 -1.12 -5.01
C SER A 161 7.65 -0.98 -6.19
N ILE A 162 6.78 0.02 -6.09
CA ILE A 162 6.00 0.57 -7.20
C ILE A 162 6.95 1.06 -8.29
N ALA A 163 6.68 0.66 -9.53
CA ALA A 163 7.41 1.16 -10.69
C ALA A 163 7.31 2.69 -10.76
N ASP A 164 8.42 3.37 -11.07
CA ASP A 164 8.51 4.83 -10.97
C ASP A 164 7.53 5.57 -11.90
N ASP A 165 7.10 4.92 -12.98
CA ASP A 165 6.16 5.43 -13.97
C ASP A 165 4.69 5.07 -13.67
N SER A 166 4.41 4.50 -12.49
CA SER A 166 3.11 3.97 -12.12
C SER A 166 2.48 4.74 -10.97
N VAL A 167 1.18 5.03 -11.11
CA VAL A 167 0.35 5.64 -10.06
C VAL A 167 -0.88 4.76 -9.85
N TYR A 168 -1.15 4.41 -8.60
CA TYR A 168 -2.26 3.55 -8.21
C TYR A 168 -3.32 4.35 -7.47
N GLY A 169 -4.54 4.33 -7.99
CA GLY A 169 -5.71 4.82 -7.31
C GLY A 169 -6.42 3.70 -6.57
N ILE A 170 -6.54 3.89 -5.26
CA ILE A 170 -7.15 2.96 -4.32
C ILE A 170 -8.42 3.58 -3.73
N ASN A 171 -9.53 2.86 -3.82
CA ASN A 171 -10.70 3.08 -2.99
C ASN A 171 -10.56 2.22 -1.73
N SER A 172 -10.11 2.87 -0.65
CA SER A 172 -9.74 2.25 0.62
C SER A 172 -10.92 1.57 1.32
N LYS A 173 -12.17 1.98 1.04
CA LYS A 173 -13.39 1.34 1.58
C LYS A 173 -13.55 -0.11 1.12
N HIS A 174 -12.94 -0.44 -0.02
CA HIS A 174 -12.99 -1.76 -0.65
C HIS A 174 -11.68 -2.51 -0.52
N PHE A 175 -10.72 -1.97 0.22
CA PHE A 175 -9.47 -2.63 0.55
C PHE A 175 -9.47 -2.99 2.02
N PHE A 176 -9.08 -4.23 2.31
CA PHE A 176 -9.03 -4.70 3.68
C PHE A 176 -7.94 -5.72 3.86
N ILE A 177 -7.44 -5.79 5.09
CA ILE A 177 -6.44 -6.76 5.51
C ILE A 177 -7.21 -7.85 6.24
N GLN A 178 -7.20 -9.05 5.67
CA GLN A 178 -7.69 -10.24 6.35
C GLN A 178 -6.55 -10.78 7.21
N VAL A 179 -6.81 -11.11 8.46
CA VAL A 179 -5.82 -11.67 9.37
C VAL A 179 -6.36 -12.95 9.97
N ILE A 180 -5.49 -13.94 10.20
CA ILE A 180 -5.87 -15.12 10.97
C ILE A 180 -6.05 -14.71 12.44
N SER A 181 -7.27 -14.84 12.96
CA SER A 181 -7.59 -14.61 14.36
C SER A 181 -7.17 -15.82 15.20
N GLY A 182 -6.71 -15.58 16.43
CA GLY A 182 -6.56 -16.63 17.46
C GLY A 182 -5.61 -17.81 17.16
N PHE A 183 -4.83 -17.80 16.07
CA PHE A 183 -4.05 -18.96 15.58
C PHE A 183 -4.90 -20.24 15.36
N ASP A 184 -6.23 -20.13 15.31
CA ASP A 184 -7.14 -21.26 15.12
C ASP A 184 -7.49 -21.49 13.63
N GLY A 185 -6.84 -20.73 12.74
CA GLY A 185 -7.04 -20.78 11.29
C GLY A 185 -8.33 -20.13 10.82
N ARG A 186 -9.05 -19.40 11.68
CA ARG A 186 -10.27 -18.68 11.29
C ARG A 186 -9.94 -17.25 10.89
N TRP A 187 -10.50 -16.85 9.76
CA TRP A 187 -10.31 -15.51 9.24
C TRP A 187 -11.09 -14.47 10.05
N GLY A 188 -10.38 -13.48 10.56
CA GLY A 188 -10.94 -12.29 11.22
C GLY A 188 -10.71 -11.02 10.40
N THR A 189 -11.44 -9.96 10.75
CA THR A 189 -11.36 -8.63 10.11
C THR A 189 -10.61 -7.59 10.94
N GLN A 190 -10.05 -7.99 12.10
CA GLN A 190 -9.35 -7.08 13.00
C GLN A 190 -7.89 -7.50 13.19
N LEU A 191 -7.02 -6.50 13.29
CA LEU A 191 -5.63 -6.66 13.71
C LEU A 191 -5.60 -7.10 15.18
N GLU A 192 -5.42 -8.39 15.44
CA GLU A 192 -5.27 -8.87 16.81
C GLU A 192 -3.83 -8.67 17.29
N ARG A 193 -3.66 -8.00 18.43
CA ARG A 193 -2.39 -7.99 19.15
C ARG A 193 -2.18 -9.37 19.75
N VAL A 194 -1.17 -10.08 19.28
CA VAL A 194 -0.71 -11.33 19.91
C VAL A 194 -0.40 -11.05 21.38
N ASN A 195 -1.13 -11.72 22.27
CA ASN A 195 -1.03 -11.49 23.70
C ASN A 195 0.35 -11.97 24.18
N LYS A 196 1.17 -11.03 24.68
CA LYS A 196 2.60 -11.21 25.00
C LYS A 196 2.89 -12.17 26.17
N SER A 197 1.87 -12.85 26.70
CA SER A 197 1.97 -13.70 27.88
C SER A 197 2.11 -15.17 27.50
N LEU A 198 3.20 -15.57 26.83
CA LEU A 198 3.58 -16.97 26.75
C LEU A 198 5.10 -17.08 26.69
N ASN A 199 5.66 -17.77 27.68
CA ASN A 199 7.07 -18.21 27.81
C ASN A 199 7.48 -19.23 26.74
N LYS A 200 6.98 -19.08 25.51
CA LYS A 200 7.39 -19.88 24.36
C LYS A 200 7.77 -18.90 23.27
N TYR A 201 9.03 -18.99 22.85
CA TYR A 201 9.50 -18.48 21.56
C TYR A 201 8.66 -19.17 20.47
N ILE A 202 7.46 -18.63 20.22
CA ILE A 202 6.73 -18.91 19.01
C ILE A 202 7.24 -17.81 18.06
N PRO A 203 7.88 -18.15 16.93
CA PRO A 203 8.21 -17.16 15.92
C PRO A 203 6.93 -16.37 15.63
N TYR A 204 7.02 -15.04 15.69
CA TYR A 204 5.89 -14.14 15.46
C TYR A 204 5.52 -14.24 13.98
N GLU A 205 4.78 -15.27 13.62
CA GLU A 205 4.26 -15.48 12.26
C GLU A 205 2.95 -14.70 12.15
N TRP A 206 3.01 -13.61 11.41
CA TRP A 206 1.87 -12.77 11.12
C TRP A 206 1.26 -13.26 9.79
N PHE A 207 0.05 -13.83 9.85
CA PHE A 207 -0.64 -14.33 8.66
C PHE A 207 -1.75 -13.37 8.28
N GLY A 208 -1.45 -12.49 7.33
CA GLY A 208 -2.39 -11.53 6.78
C GLY A 208 -2.39 -11.50 5.25
N GLN A 209 -3.54 -11.19 4.68
CA GLN A 209 -3.74 -11.09 3.23
C GLN A 209 -4.43 -9.77 2.90
N LEU A 210 -3.83 -9.00 1.98
CA LEU A 210 -4.49 -7.85 1.37
C LEU A 210 -5.55 -8.36 0.40
N MET A 211 -6.77 -7.81 0.48
CA MET A 211 -7.88 -8.19 -0.39
C MET A 211 -8.67 -6.97 -0.83
N THR A 212 -9.40 -7.16 -1.93
CA THR A 212 -10.45 -6.24 -2.35
C THR A 212 -11.70 -7.00 -2.75
N ASP A 213 -12.86 -6.49 -2.33
CA ASP A 213 -14.18 -6.99 -2.73
C ASP A 213 -14.69 -6.31 -4.00
N ASN A 214 -13.97 -5.30 -4.49
CA ASN A 214 -14.38 -4.48 -5.62
C ASN A 214 -13.17 -3.98 -6.42
N PRO A 215 -12.59 -4.84 -7.27
CA PRO A 215 -11.45 -4.49 -8.12
C PRO A 215 -11.73 -3.32 -9.07
N ARG A 216 -13.00 -3.10 -9.47
CA ARG A 216 -13.38 -2.05 -10.43
C ARG A 216 -13.30 -0.63 -9.90
N GLY A 217 -13.39 -0.44 -8.58
CA GLY A 217 -13.23 0.86 -7.94
C GLY A 217 -11.76 1.30 -7.84
N GLN A 218 -10.85 0.47 -8.33
CA GLN A 218 -9.40 0.67 -8.30
C GLN A 218 -8.91 1.00 -9.71
N TRP A 219 -7.83 1.76 -9.82
CA TRP A 219 -7.20 2.05 -11.12
C TRP A 219 -5.69 2.15 -11.04
N VAL A 220 -5.04 1.96 -12.17
CA VAL A 220 -3.61 2.22 -12.34
C VAL A 220 -3.36 3.02 -13.62
N ALA A 221 -2.48 4.01 -13.52
CA ALA A 221 -1.90 4.66 -14.68
C ALA A 221 -0.46 4.20 -14.82
N SER A 222 -0.12 3.63 -15.98
CA SER A 222 1.24 3.25 -16.37
C SER A 222 1.68 4.21 -17.48
N ASN A 223 2.93 4.72 -17.43
CA ASN A 223 3.46 5.83 -18.25
C ASN A 223 3.18 7.23 -17.67
N VAL A 224 3.33 7.40 -16.36
CA VAL A 224 3.28 8.71 -15.71
C VAL A 224 4.66 9.36 -15.75
N THR A 225 4.78 10.49 -16.44
CA THR A 225 6.03 11.24 -16.52
C THR A 225 6.07 12.41 -15.55
N THR A 226 7.21 13.07 -15.50
CA THR A 226 7.52 14.28 -14.71
C THR A 226 8.17 15.28 -15.62
#